data_AF-A0A535G681-F1
#
_entry.id   AF-A0A535G681-F1
#
_cell.length_a   1.000
_cell.length_b   1.000
_cell.length_c   1.000
_cell.angle_alpha   90.00
_cell.angle_beta   90.00
_cell.angle_gamma   90.00
#
_symmetry.space_group_name_H-M   'P 1'
#
loop_
_entity.id
_entity.type
_entity.pdbx_description
1 polymer ?
#
loop_
_entity_poly.entity_id
_entity_poly.type
_entity_poly.pdbx_seq_one_letter_code
_entity_poly.pdbx_strand_id
1 'polypeptide(L)'
;MSASAAVLTEEAERWSALYEQLRPNLVRALAAAAGTYEGVEDAIQDAFAVALQRSPVDLRSAEAWLFVVALNSLRSQRRRFRLASRLRLVRPPEPHELDDAMRRAERRTSSRVI
;
A
#
# COMPACT_ATOMS: atom_id res chain seq x y z
N MET A 1 -30.75 10.82 0.96
CA MET A 1 -29.56 9.97 0.70
C MET A 1 -30.00 8.78 -0.14
N SER A 2 -29.34 8.52 -1.28
CA SER A 2 -29.71 7.44 -2.19
C SER A 2 -29.15 6.10 -1.71
N ALA A 3 -29.89 4.99 -1.89
CA ALA A 3 -29.50 3.64 -1.44
C ALA A 3 -28.12 3.19 -1.97
N SER A 4 -27.73 3.65 -3.16
CA SER A 4 -26.41 3.38 -3.74
C SER A 4 -25.25 4.00 -2.93
N ALA A 5 -25.46 5.21 -2.38
CA ALA A 5 -24.46 5.87 -1.55
C ALA A 5 -24.24 5.13 -0.21
N ALA A 6 -25.31 4.60 0.39
CA ALA A 6 -25.23 3.85 1.64
C ALA A 6 -24.44 2.54 1.47
N VAL A 7 -24.68 1.80 0.38
CA VAL A 7 -23.95 0.55 0.07
C VAL A 7 -22.45 0.80 -0.13
N LEU A 8 -22.07 1.90 -0.79
CA LEU A 8 -20.66 2.26 -0.97
C LEU A 8 -19.99 2.63 0.37
N THR A 9 -20.72 3.28 1.28
CA THR A 9 -20.22 3.60 2.62
C THR A 9 -20.02 2.35 3.47
N GLU A 10 -20.99 1.43 3.49
CA GLU A 10 -20.89 0.17 4.24
C GLU A 10 -19.72 -0.70 3.75
N GLU A 11 -19.52 -0.79 2.44
CA GLU A 11 -18.40 -1.53 1.87
C GLU A 11 -17.06 -0.87 2.22
N ALA A 12 -16.97 0.46 2.19
CA ALA A 12 -15.77 1.20 2.60
C ALA A 12 -15.44 0.98 4.09
N GLU A 13 -16.44 1.01 4.96
CA GLU A 13 -16.28 0.73 6.39
C GLU A 13 -15.81 -0.71 6.64
N ARG A 14 -16.38 -1.68 5.91
CA ARG A 14 -15.98 -3.09 5.97
C ARG A 14 -14.50 -3.28 5.61
N TRP A 15 -14.05 -2.65 4.53
CA TRP A 15 -12.64 -2.71 4.13
C TRP A 15 -11.71 -1.98 5.09
N SER A 16 -12.15 -0.84 5.64
CA SER A 16 -11.39 -0.12 6.67
C SER A 16 -11.20 -0.96 7.93
N ALA A 17 -12.26 -1.62 8.41
CA ALA A 17 -12.19 -2.50 9.57
C ALA A 17 -11.23 -3.68 9.31
N LEU A 18 -11.31 -4.30 8.13
CA LEU A 18 -10.41 -5.38 7.74
C LEU A 18 -8.95 -4.93 7.66
N TYR A 19 -8.70 -3.72 7.17
CA TYR A 19 -7.36 -3.13 7.12
C TYR A 19 -6.77 -2.98 8.53
N GLU A 20 -7.50 -2.31 9.43
CA GLU A 20 -7.05 -2.11 10.81
C GLU A 20 -6.80 -3.43 11.54
N GLN A 21 -7.65 -4.44 11.30
CA GLN A 21 -7.51 -5.76 11.89
C GLN A 21 -6.25 -6.49 11.41
N LEU A 22 -6.00 -6.51 10.10
CA LEU A 22 -4.95 -7.36 9.52
C LEU A 22 -3.58 -6.66 9.45
N ARG A 23 -3.56 -5.34 9.36
CA ARG A 23 -2.34 -4.55 9.12
C ARG A 23 -1.19 -4.88 10.10
N PRO A 24 -1.38 -4.93 11.43
CA PRO A 24 -0.26 -5.18 12.34
C PRO A 24 0.44 -6.52 12.08
N ASN A 25 -0.33 -7.56 11.77
CA ASN A 25 0.20 -8.89 11.46
C ASN A 25 0.88 -8.91 10.10
N LEU A 26 0.25 -8.32 9.08
CA LEU A 26 0.82 -8.23 7.74
C LEU A 26 2.14 -7.47 7.73
N VAL A 27 2.25 -6.34 8.44
CA VAL A 27 3.49 -5.57 8.55
C VAL A 27 4.61 -6.43 9.13
N ARG A 28 4.37 -7.11 10.25
CA ARG A 28 5.40 -7.95 10.90
C ARG A 28 5.80 -9.13 10.03
N ALA A 29 4.82 -9.85 9.45
CA ALA A 29 5.09 -11.01 8.62
C ALA A 29 5.84 -10.65 7.34
N LEU A 30 5.43 -9.57 6.65
CA LEU A 30 6.08 -9.11 5.43
C LEU A 30 7.47 -8.55 5.70
N ALA A 31 7.64 -7.76 6.76
CA ALA A 31 8.95 -7.25 7.13
C ALA A 31 9.93 -8.38 7.47
N ALA A 32 9.47 -9.40 8.20
CA ALA A 32 10.27 -10.60 8.47
C ALA A 32 10.62 -11.37 7.18
N ALA A 33 9.64 -11.60 6.29
CA ALA A 33 9.85 -12.33 5.04
C ALA A 33 10.72 -11.56 4.03
N ALA A 34 10.66 -10.23 4.06
CA ALA A 34 11.38 -9.37 3.13
C ALA A 34 12.71 -8.84 3.69
N GLY A 35 12.96 -8.99 5.00
CA GLY A 35 14.17 -8.50 5.67
C GLY A 35 14.28 -6.98 5.79
N THR A 36 13.18 -6.23 5.62
CA THR A 36 13.13 -4.77 5.84
C THR A 36 11.68 -4.30 5.94
N TYR A 37 11.47 -3.19 6.65
CA TYR A 37 10.19 -2.48 6.73
C TYR A 37 9.95 -1.54 5.54
N GLU A 38 11.00 -1.22 4.78
CA GLU A 38 10.91 -0.30 3.64
C GLU A 38 9.97 -0.86 2.55
N GLY A 39 8.97 -0.04 2.19
CA GLY A 39 7.94 -0.35 1.20
C GLY A 39 6.88 -1.36 1.64
N VAL A 40 6.95 -1.89 2.87
CA VAL A 40 5.99 -2.91 3.36
C VAL A 40 4.58 -2.34 3.43
N GLU A 41 4.42 -1.15 4.02
CA GLU A 41 3.13 -0.48 4.14
C GLU A 41 2.52 -0.23 2.75
N ASP A 42 3.30 0.33 1.83
CA ASP A 42 2.87 0.61 0.45
C ASP A 42 2.42 -0.68 -0.25
N ALA A 43 3.15 -1.79 -0.07
CA ALA A 43 2.77 -3.06 -0.67
C ALA A 43 1.49 -3.66 -0.07
N ILE A 44 1.22 -3.44 1.21
CA ILE A 44 -0.07 -3.81 1.84
C ILE A 44 -1.18 -2.98 1.21
N GLN A 45 -1.00 -1.65 1.12
CA GLN A 45 -1.99 -0.75 0.50
C GLN A 45 -2.27 -1.13 -0.96
N ASP A 46 -1.23 -1.43 -1.75
CA ASP A 46 -1.37 -1.94 -3.12
C ASP A 46 -2.18 -3.24 -3.15
N ALA A 47 -1.94 -4.17 -2.23
CA ALA A 47 -2.67 -5.44 -2.18
C ALA A 47 -4.16 -5.22 -1.85
N PHE A 48 -4.48 -4.32 -0.93
CA PHE A 48 -5.86 -3.92 -0.65
C PHE A 48 -6.52 -3.23 -1.86
N ALA A 49 -5.79 -2.37 -2.58
CA ALA A 49 -6.29 -1.75 -3.81
C ALA A 49 -6.62 -2.79 -4.89
N VAL A 50 -5.79 -3.84 -5.04
CA VAL A 50 -6.07 -4.97 -5.94
C VAL A 50 -7.29 -5.77 -5.45
N ALA A 51 -7.43 -5.97 -4.13
CA ALA A 51 -8.57 -6.67 -3.55
C ALA A 51 -9.90 -5.95 -3.85
N LEU A 52 -9.92 -4.62 -3.69
CA LEU A 52 -11.08 -3.78 -4.00
C LEU A 52 -11.51 -3.88 -5.47
N GLN A 53 -10.54 -3.95 -6.40
CA GLN A 53 -10.84 -4.04 -7.83
C GLN A 53 -11.33 -5.42 -8.25
N ARG A 54 -10.81 -6.48 -7.63
CA ARG A 54 -11.06 -7.86 -8.04
C ARG A 54 -12.14 -8.55 -7.24
N SER A 55 -12.59 -7.92 -6.14
CA SER A 55 -13.50 -8.46 -5.11
C SER A 55 -13.35 -9.97 -5.00
N PRO A 56 -12.28 -10.48 -4.36
CA PRO A 56 -11.97 -11.88 -4.45
C PRO A 56 -13.04 -12.68 -3.69
N VAL A 57 -14.06 -13.14 -4.42
CA VAL A 57 -15.35 -13.65 -3.93
C VAL A 57 -15.22 -14.95 -3.12
N ASP A 58 -14.05 -15.58 -3.12
CA ASP A 58 -13.89 -16.93 -2.55
C ASP A 58 -12.49 -17.18 -1.94
N LEU A 59 -12.01 -16.23 -1.13
CA LEU A 59 -10.77 -16.44 -0.39
C LEU A 59 -11.06 -17.19 0.91
N ARG A 60 -10.63 -18.46 0.97
CA ARG A 60 -10.55 -19.24 2.22
C ARG A 60 -9.82 -18.49 3.34
N SER A 61 -8.92 -17.56 3.01
CA SER A 61 -8.32 -16.59 3.93
C SER A 61 -7.89 -15.32 3.19
N ALA A 62 -8.51 -14.19 3.52
CA ALA A 62 -8.13 -12.88 2.96
C ALA A 62 -6.70 -12.48 3.36
N GLU A 63 -6.31 -12.75 4.61
CA GLU A 63 -4.97 -12.43 5.13
C GLU A 63 -3.86 -13.13 4.34
N ALA A 64 -4.02 -14.43 4.05
CA ALA A 64 -3.03 -15.19 3.29
C ALA A 64 -2.88 -14.66 1.85
N TRP A 65 -3.99 -14.32 1.21
CA TRP A 65 -3.97 -13.75 -0.13
C TRP A 65 -3.29 -12.37 -0.15
N LEU A 66 -3.65 -11.49 0.80
CA LEU A 66 -3.05 -10.16 0.95
C LEU A 66 -1.54 -10.27 1.17
N PHE A 67 -1.10 -11.20 2.02
CA PHE A 67 0.30 -11.47 2.25
C PHE A 67 1.04 -11.85 0.96
N VAL A 68 0.50 -12.80 0.18
CA VAL A 68 1.13 -13.25 -1.07
C VAL A 68 1.20 -12.13 -2.10
N VAL A 69 0.12 -11.36 -2.27
CA VAL A 69 0.07 -10.24 -3.22
C VAL A 69 1.07 -9.15 -2.82
N ALA A 70 1.07 -8.74 -1.55
CA ALA A 70 2.00 -7.73 -1.04
C ALA A 70 3.47 -8.18 -1.16
N LEU A 71 3.79 -9.44 -0.79
CA LEU A 71 5.14 -9.98 -0.90
C LEU A 71 5.64 -10.02 -2.34
N ASN A 72 4.77 -10.38 -3.29
CA ASN A 72 5.10 -10.37 -4.71
C ASN A 72 5.29 -8.95 -5.24
N SER A 73 4.49 -7.98 -4.79
CA SER A 73 4.67 -6.56 -5.11
C SER A 73 6.04 -6.06 -4.64
N LEU A 74 6.39 -6.30 -3.36
CA LEU A 74 7.69 -5.95 -2.77
C LEU A 74 8.87 -6.53 -3.58
N ARG A 75 8.80 -7.83 -3.89
CA ARG A 75 9.86 -8.51 -4.68
C ARG A 75 9.98 -7.92 -6.08
N SER A 76 8.85 -7.61 -6.72
CA SER A 76 8.81 -7.03 -8.06
C SER A 76 9.36 -5.60 -8.06
N GLN A 77 8.96 -4.76 -7.11
CA GLN A 77 9.47 -3.39 -6.94
C GLN A 77 10.99 -3.39 -6.72
N ARG A 78 11.50 -4.23 -5.81
CA ARG A 78 12.96 -4.36 -5.58
C ARG A 78 13.71 -4.90 -6.78
N ARG A 79 13.13 -5.83 -7.53
CA ARG A 79 13.75 -6.32 -8.77
C ARG A 79 13.83 -5.19 -9.80
N ARG A 80 12.73 -4.44 -9.99
CA ARG A 80 12.68 -3.30 -10.91
C ARG A 80 13.66 -2.20 -10.52
N PHE A 81 13.71 -1.83 -9.23
CA PHE A 81 14.66 -0.86 -8.71
C PHE A 81 16.10 -1.30 -8.97
N ARG A 82 16.47 -2.53 -8.57
CA ARG A 82 17.83 -3.08 -8.81
C ARG A 82 18.20 -3.09 -10.29
N LEU A 83 17.26 -3.45 -11.17
CA LEU A 83 17.48 -3.43 -12.61
C LEU A 83 17.69 -2.00 -13.12
N ALA A 84 16.83 -1.06 -12.72
CA ALA A 84 16.92 0.33 -13.12
C ALA A 84 18.21 0.99 -12.61
N SER A 85 18.64 0.70 -11.37
CA SER A 85 19.94 1.16 -10.84
C SER A 85 21.12 0.60 -11.64
N ARG A 86 21.10 -0.70 -11.97
CA ARG A 86 22.16 -1.33 -12.79
C ARG A 86 22.24 -0.73 -14.19
N LEU A 87 21.08 -0.41 -14.78
CA LEU A 87 20.98 0.22 -16.09
C LEU A 87 21.18 1.75 -16.03
N ARG A 88 21.46 2.33 -14.85
CA ARG A 88 21.58 3.79 -14.62
C ARG A 88 20.35 4.58 -15.11
N LEU A 89 19.17 3.95 -15.07
CA LEU A 89 17.89 4.57 -15.40
C LEU A 89 17.31 5.36 -14.23
N VAL A 90 17.82 5.15 -13.02
CA VAL A 90 17.44 5.93 -11.83
C VAL A 90 18.47 7.02 -11.62
N ARG A 91 18.06 8.28 -11.81
CA ARG A 91 18.81 9.43 -11.31
C ARG A 91 18.46 9.61 -9.82
N PRO A 92 19.45 9.77 -8.92
CA PRO A 92 19.17 10.17 -7.55
C PRO A 92 18.43 11.52 -7.55
N PRO A 93 17.41 11.70 -6.70
CA PRO A 93 16.79 13.01 -6.53
C PRO A 93 17.85 14.01 -6.05
N GLU A 94 17.78 15.24 -6.53
CA GLU A 94 18.60 16.31 -5.99
C GLU A 94 18.12 16.64 -4.56
N PRO A 95 19.01 17.04 -3.63
CA PRO A 95 18.64 17.23 -2.21
C PRO A 95 17.41 18.12 -1.98
N HIS A 96 17.27 19.18 -2.78
CA HIS A 96 16.14 20.11 -2.68
C HIS A 96 14.80 19.51 -3.11
N GLU A 97 14.80 18.49 -3.99
CA GLU A 97 13.57 17.86 -4.48
C GLU A 97 12.86 17.06 -3.38
N LEU A 98 13.64 16.47 -2.46
CA LEU A 98 13.13 15.79 -1.28
C LEU A 98 12.47 16.78 -0.31
N ASP A 99 13.17 17.88 0.01
CA ASP A 99 12.63 18.93 0.87
C ASP A 99 11.34 19.53 0.28
N ASP A 100 11.30 19.76 -1.03
CA ASP A 100 10.11 20.24 -1.72
C ASP A 100 8.97 19.22 -1.72
N ALA A 101 9.28 17.93 -1.89
CA ALA A 101 8.29 16.87 -1.79
C ALA A 101 7.69 16.79 -0.39
N MET A 102 8.51 16.87 0.67
CA MET A 102 8.06 16.89 2.05
C MET A 102 7.16 18.09 2.33
N ARG A 103 7.59 19.30 1.94
CA ARG A 103 6.77 20.52 2.06
C ARG A 103 5.43 20.40 1.34
N ARG A 104 5.39 19.73 0.17
CA ARG A 104 4.14 19.46 -0.55
C ARG A 104 3.23 18.49 0.21
N ALA A 105 3.80 17.46 0.83
CA ALA A 105 3.05 16.49 1.63
C ALA A 105 2.44 17.14 2.89
N GLU A 106 3.22 17.92 3.63
CA GLU A 106 2.77 18.64 4.82
C GLU A 106 1.60 19.59 4.53
N ARG A 107 1.69 20.37 3.45
CA ARG A 107 0.59 21.25 3.01
C ARG A 107 -0.70 20.49 2.72
N ARG A 108 -0.61 19.28 2.17
CA ARG A 108 -1.77 18.43 1.86
C ARG A 108 -2.39 17.85 3.13
N THR A 109 -1.58 17.53 4.13
CA THR A 109 -2.06 17.05 5.43
C THR A 109 -2.72 18.18 6.23
N SER A 110 -2.13 19.39 6.25
CA SER A 110 -2.72 20.55 6.95
C SER A 110 -4.00 21.06 6.30
N SER A 111 -4.15 20.94 4.97
CA SER A 111 -5.38 21.34 4.26
C SER A 111 -6.57 20.41 4.51
N ARG A 112 -6.37 19.27 5.17
CA ARG A 112 -7.41 18.26 5.45
C ARG A 112 -8.01 18.39 6.86
N VAL A 113 -7.62 19.43 7.61
CA VAL A 113 -8.01 19.71 9.01
C VAL A 113 -8.98 20.90 9.13
N ILE A 114 -9.51 21.43 8.02
CA ILE A 114 -10.55 22.48 7.99
C ILE A 114 -11.77 21.93 7.27
#